data_AF-A0A660HM35-F1
#
_entry.id   AF-A0A660HM35-F1
#
_cell.length_a   1.000
_cell.length_b   1.000
_cell.length_c   1.000
_cell.angle_alpha   90.00
_cell.angle_beta   90.00
_cell.angle_gamma   90.00
#
_symmetry.space_group_name_H-M   'P 1'
#
loop_
_entity.id
_entity.type
_entity.pdbx_description
1 polymer ?
#
loop_
_entity_poly.entity_id
_entity_poly.type
_entity_poly.pdbx_seq_one_letter_code
_entity_poly.pdbx_strand_id
1 'polypeptide(L)'
;MNKNIKNKNKILTIITIIIAIFFTTASIFALTNYFSKQRKEKIQLMNNLPFFTIERTKGNNEDKILIPLPIPNFKPSKYQHLIEMEHKAVLNTNGIEIDGPLYLKITSSYDTKTTFENPTNFFNLSMKVNNNEYDESQRPLMALKEGNGTITIQIGIEQKEIIKETIDGKKPELDLIFDYELVDSKGNSFSGGNQTIKTSIVQTA
;
A
#
# COMPACT_ATOMS: atom_id res chain seq x y z
N MET A 1 31.05 -70.75 49.17
CA MET A 1 31.02 -69.48 48.40
C MET A 1 31.12 -68.31 49.38
N ASN A 2 32.20 -67.52 49.32
CA ASN A 2 32.64 -66.67 50.42
C ASN A 2 31.75 -65.41 50.60
N LYS A 3 31.16 -65.21 51.79
CA LYS A 3 30.16 -64.16 52.11
C LYS A 3 30.67 -62.74 51.78
N ASN A 4 31.98 -62.50 51.92
CA ASN A 4 32.62 -61.22 51.64
C ASN A 4 32.64 -60.83 50.15
N ILE A 5 32.74 -61.80 49.24
CA ILE A 5 32.74 -61.54 47.79
C ILE A 5 31.32 -61.16 47.31
N LYS A 6 30.29 -61.83 47.85
CA LYS A 6 28.88 -61.52 47.55
C LYS A 6 28.48 -60.11 48.02
N ASN A 7 28.95 -59.68 49.20
CA ASN A 7 28.67 -58.32 49.70
C ASN A 7 29.43 -57.23 48.94
N LYS A 8 30.69 -57.47 48.57
CA LYS A 8 31.48 -56.55 47.73
C LYS A 8 30.85 -56.35 46.35
N ASN A 9 30.35 -57.42 45.72
CA ASN A 9 29.66 -57.34 44.44
C ASN A 9 28.33 -56.59 44.55
N LYS A 10 27.56 -56.78 45.64
CA LYS A 10 26.32 -56.01 45.88
C LYS A 10 26.59 -54.51 46.05
N ILE A 11 27.62 -54.15 46.82
CA ILE A 11 28.01 -52.74 47.03
C ILE A 11 28.47 -52.12 45.71
N LEU A 12 29.28 -52.84 44.93
CA LEU A 12 29.72 -52.39 43.61
C LEU A 12 28.53 -52.17 42.66
N THR A 13 27.57 -53.11 42.62
CA THR A 13 26.36 -52.96 41.81
C THR A 13 25.52 -51.75 42.22
N ILE A 14 25.36 -51.50 43.53
CA ILE A 14 24.62 -50.33 44.05
C ILE A 14 25.31 -49.03 43.61
N ILE A 15 26.64 -48.95 43.74
CA ILE A 15 27.40 -47.77 43.31
C ILE A 15 27.27 -47.55 41.79
N THR A 16 27.37 -48.61 40.99
CA THR A 16 27.20 -48.52 39.53
C THR A 16 25.81 -48.03 39.14
N ILE A 17 24.75 -48.49 39.83
CA ILE A 17 23.38 -48.02 39.60
C ILE A 17 23.25 -46.53 39.94
N ILE A 18 23.81 -46.07 41.06
CA ILE A 18 23.78 -44.66 41.45
C ILE A 18 24.49 -43.79 40.41
N ILE A 19 25.67 -44.23 39.93
CA ILE A 19 26.42 -43.52 38.88
C ILE A 19 25.61 -43.46 37.58
N ALA A 20 24.99 -44.57 37.16
CA ALA A 20 24.17 -44.61 35.96
C ALA A 20 22.95 -43.68 36.05
N ILE A 21 22.28 -43.62 37.21
CA ILE A 21 21.16 -42.70 37.45
C ILE A 21 21.65 -41.24 37.42
N PHE A 22 22.80 -40.95 38.00
CA PHE A 22 23.37 -39.60 37.97
C PHE A 22 23.69 -39.15 36.54
N PHE A 23 24.33 -40.00 35.73
CA PHE A 23 24.66 -39.65 34.35
C PHE A 23 23.42 -39.50 33.45
N THR A 24 22.42 -40.37 33.61
CA THR A 24 21.17 -40.28 32.84
C THR A 24 20.39 -39.01 33.20
N THR A 25 20.23 -38.69 34.48
CA THR A 25 19.56 -37.46 34.93
C THR A 25 20.29 -36.19 34.49
N ALA A 26 21.62 -36.15 34.63
CA ALA A 26 22.44 -35.04 34.14
C ALA A 26 22.33 -34.87 32.62
N SER A 27 22.31 -35.98 31.87
CA SER A 27 22.16 -35.96 30.41
C SER A 27 20.79 -35.45 29.99
N ILE A 28 19.70 -35.92 30.62
CA ILE A 28 18.34 -35.44 30.36
C ILE A 28 18.25 -33.95 30.69
N PHE A 29 18.82 -33.50 31.82
CA PHE A 29 18.83 -32.09 32.18
C PHE A 29 19.61 -31.25 31.15
N ALA A 30 20.78 -31.71 30.71
CA ALA A 30 21.58 -31.01 29.70
C ALA A 30 20.87 -30.95 28.34
N LEU A 31 20.26 -32.05 27.88
CA LEU A 31 19.45 -32.10 26.66
C LEU A 31 18.24 -31.18 26.75
N THR A 32 17.51 -31.22 27.87
CA THR A 32 16.34 -30.36 28.10
C THR A 32 16.74 -28.89 28.13
N ASN A 33 17.86 -28.55 28.76
CA ASN A 33 18.38 -27.18 28.81
C ASN A 33 18.95 -26.73 27.44
N TYR A 34 19.56 -27.64 26.67
CA TYR A 34 20.02 -27.36 25.32
C TYR A 34 18.84 -27.11 24.36
N PHE A 35 17.79 -27.94 24.43
CA PHE A 35 16.59 -27.78 23.62
C PHE A 35 15.64 -26.68 24.15
N SER A 36 15.70 -26.32 25.43
CA SER A 36 14.99 -25.13 25.95
C SER A 36 15.73 -23.84 25.61
N LYS A 37 17.06 -23.87 25.52
CA LYS A 37 17.91 -22.78 25.02
C LYS A 37 17.95 -22.68 23.51
N GLN A 38 17.54 -23.70 22.76
CA GLN A 38 17.17 -23.51 21.36
C GLN A 38 16.02 -22.51 21.38
N ARG A 39 16.38 -21.25 21.12
CA ARG A 39 15.42 -20.19 20.83
C ARG A 39 14.49 -20.78 19.80
N LYS A 40 13.24 -21.06 20.20
CA LYS A 40 12.13 -21.14 19.26
C LYS A 40 12.00 -19.73 18.71
N GLU A 41 12.89 -19.36 17.79
CA GLU A 41 12.66 -18.20 16.96
C GLU A 41 11.32 -18.47 16.31
N LYS A 42 10.33 -17.65 16.66
CA LYS A 42 9.10 -17.62 15.88
C LYS A 42 9.57 -17.34 14.46
N ILE A 43 9.39 -18.29 13.55
CA ILE A 43 9.49 -18.01 12.12
C ILE A 43 8.32 -17.07 11.82
N GLN A 44 8.53 -15.77 11.99
CA GLN A 44 7.65 -14.74 11.46
C GLN A 44 7.91 -14.73 9.96
N LEU A 45 7.10 -15.48 9.21
CA LEU A 45 7.30 -15.63 7.76
C LEU A 45 7.12 -14.31 7.00
N MET A 46 6.34 -13.35 7.51
CA MET A 46 6.06 -12.07 6.83
C MET A 46 5.52 -11.05 7.84
N ASN A 47 6.38 -10.20 8.41
CA ASN A 47 5.92 -8.97 9.09
C ASN A 47 6.32 -7.70 8.33
N ASN A 48 7.14 -7.84 7.29
CA ASN A 48 7.86 -6.73 6.66
C ASN A 48 7.74 -6.79 5.12
N LEU A 49 6.55 -7.04 4.57
CA LEU A 49 6.39 -6.95 3.11
C LEU A 49 6.44 -5.49 2.66
N PRO A 50 6.99 -5.18 1.47
CA PRO A 50 6.90 -3.85 0.93
C PRO A 50 5.43 -3.52 0.71
N PHE A 51 5.01 -2.32 1.09
CA PHE A 51 3.66 -1.86 0.81
C PHE A 51 3.70 -0.52 0.09
N PHE A 52 2.83 -0.42 -0.90
CA PHE A 52 2.59 0.80 -1.63
C PHE A 52 1.22 1.33 -1.26
N THR A 53 1.16 2.58 -0.82
CA THR A 53 -0.09 3.25 -0.48
C THR A 53 -0.18 4.62 -1.11
N ILE A 54 -1.41 5.03 -1.41
CA ILE A 54 -1.81 6.34 -1.89
C ILE A 54 -2.75 6.90 -0.85
N GLU A 55 -2.41 8.07 -0.33
CA GLU A 55 -3.21 8.78 0.65
C GLU A 55 -3.59 10.15 0.09
N ARG A 56 -4.85 10.57 0.26
CA ARG A 56 -5.24 11.95 -0.01
C ARG A 56 -4.77 12.82 1.16
N THR A 57 -3.93 13.82 0.87
CA THR A 57 -3.28 14.67 1.89
C THR A 57 -3.87 16.07 1.96
N LYS A 58 -4.51 16.55 0.89
CA LYS A 58 -5.25 17.82 0.86
C LYS A 58 -6.40 17.79 -0.14
N GLY A 59 -7.32 18.73 0.02
CA GLY A 59 -8.25 19.13 -1.01
C GLY A 59 -9.11 20.31 -0.56
N ASN A 60 -9.53 21.14 -1.51
CA ASN A 60 -10.36 22.31 -1.20
C ASN A 60 -11.84 21.98 -0.98
N ASN A 61 -12.24 20.71 -1.11
CA ASN A 61 -13.62 20.21 -0.99
C ASN A 61 -13.62 18.81 -0.37
N GLU A 62 -13.53 18.73 0.96
CA GLU A 62 -13.34 17.46 1.69
C GLU A 62 -14.61 16.59 1.76
N ASP A 63 -15.80 17.20 1.76
CA ASP A 63 -17.07 16.48 1.98
C ASP A 63 -17.88 16.18 0.72
N LYS A 64 -17.91 17.11 -0.26
CA LYS A 64 -18.61 16.94 -1.55
C LYS A 64 -17.98 17.82 -2.62
N ILE A 65 -17.60 17.22 -3.75
CA ILE A 65 -17.20 17.97 -4.94
C ILE A 65 -18.44 18.11 -5.82
N LEU A 66 -18.80 19.36 -6.15
CA LEU A 66 -20.08 19.69 -6.75
C LEU A 66 -19.94 20.11 -8.20
N ILE A 67 -20.82 19.57 -9.06
CA ILE A 67 -21.06 20.12 -10.39
C ILE A 67 -22.01 21.32 -10.21
N PRO A 68 -21.68 22.52 -10.71
CA PRO A 68 -22.55 23.68 -10.64
C PRO A 68 -23.89 23.39 -11.33
N LEU A 69 -24.96 23.93 -10.77
CA LEU A 69 -26.30 23.84 -11.35
C LEU A 69 -26.35 24.52 -12.73
N PRO A 70 -27.20 24.05 -13.67
CA PRO A 70 -27.39 24.68 -14.96
C PRO A 70 -28.27 25.92 -14.81
N ILE A 71 -27.77 26.91 -14.08
CA ILE A 71 -28.38 28.23 -13.96
C ILE A 71 -27.95 29.04 -15.20
N PRO A 72 -28.85 29.82 -15.84
CA PRO A 72 -28.46 30.73 -16.91
C PRO A 72 -27.24 31.56 -16.51
N ASN A 73 -26.14 31.29 -17.20
CA ASN A 73 -24.88 31.94 -16.94
C ASN A 73 -24.91 33.34 -17.58
N PHE A 74 -25.19 34.36 -16.77
CA PHE A 74 -25.19 35.75 -17.23
C PHE A 74 -23.78 36.31 -17.51
N LYS A 75 -22.71 35.56 -17.19
CA LYS A 75 -21.29 35.91 -17.47
C LYS A 75 -20.46 34.66 -17.82
N PRO A 76 -20.43 34.25 -19.10
CA PRO A 76 -19.72 33.07 -19.60
C PRO A 76 -18.28 32.92 -19.09
N SER A 77 -17.58 34.03 -18.91
CA SER A 77 -16.18 34.09 -18.49
C SER A 77 -15.91 33.78 -17.00
N LYS A 78 -16.93 33.47 -16.18
CA LYS A 78 -16.80 33.34 -14.71
C LYS A 78 -16.88 31.89 -14.18
N TYR A 79 -17.08 30.89 -15.03
CA TYR A 79 -17.44 29.52 -14.60
C TYR A 79 -16.28 28.53 -14.56
N GLN A 80 -15.05 29.00 -14.33
CA GLN A 80 -13.93 28.10 -14.02
C GLN A 80 -14.04 27.64 -12.57
N HIS A 81 -14.71 26.51 -12.35
CA HIS A 81 -14.66 25.81 -11.07
C HIS A 81 -13.43 24.90 -11.09
N LEU A 82 -12.40 25.28 -10.33
CA LEU A 82 -11.20 24.48 -10.15
C LEU A 82 -11.31 23.66 -8.85
N ILE A 83 -11.27 22.35 -9.00
CA ILE A 83 -11.19 21.41 -7.89
C ILE A 83 -9.73 20.99 -7.77
N GLU A 84 -9.17 21.14 -6.58
CA GLU A 84 -7.78 20.78 -6.31
C GLU A 84 -7.72 19.69 -5.25
N MET A 85 -6.90 18.69 -5.52
CA MET A 85 -6.66 17.56 -4.62
C MET A 85 -5.16 17.21 -4.63
N GLU A 86 -4.66 16.80 -3.48
CA GLU A 86 -3.29 16.32 -3.32
C GLU A 86 -3.33 14.88 -2.85
N HIS A 87 -2.65 14.01 -3.59
CA HIS A 87 -2.38 12.64 -3.20
C HIS A 87 -0.89 12.49 -2.86
N LYS A 88 -0.58 11.52 -2.02
CA LYS A 88 0.76 11.15 -1.64
C LYS A 88 0.92 9.65 -1.84
N ALA A 89 1.81 9.29 -2.75
CA ALA A 89 2.23 7.91 -2.94
C ALA A 89 3.40 7.61 -2.00
N VAL A 90 3.31 6.52 -1.26
CA VAL A 90 4.29 6.08 -0.28
C VAL A 90 4.64 4.62 -0.58
N LEU A 91 5.93 4.35 -0.71
CA LEU A 91 6.46 2.99 -0.75
C LEU A 91 7.32 2.79 0.49
N ASN A 92 7.00 1.80 1.32
CA ASN A 92 7.89 1.38 2.40
C ASN A 92 8.34 -0.05 2.09
N THR A 93 9.65 -0.25 1.93
CA THR A 93 10.22 -1.57 1.62
C THR A 93 10.38 -2.46 2.84
N ASN A 94 10.20 -1.91 4.05
CA ASN A 94 10.36 -2.60 5.33
C ASN A 94 11.69 -3.37 5.46
N GLY A 95 12.75 -2.82 4.86
CA GLY A 95 14.10 -3.41 4.86
C GLY A 95 14.34 -4.47 3.79
N ILE A 96 13.36 -4.73 2.90
CA ILE A 96 13.54 -5.57 1.73
C ILE A 96 14.20 -4.76 0.61
N GLU A 97 15.21 -5.34 -0.02
CA GLU A 97 15.88 -4.77 -1.18
C GLU A 97 14.98 -4.89 -2.41
N ILE A 98 14.84 -3.79 -3.16
CA ILE A 98 14.06 -3.76 -4.39
C ILE A 98 15.03 -3.86 -5.56
N ASP A 99 14.79 -4.84 -6.43
CA ASP A 99 15.61 -5.04 -7.62
C ASP A 99 15.24 -4.02 -8.70
N GLY A 100 16.11 -3.02 -8.88
CA GLY A 100 15.98 -2.00 -9.91
C GLY A 100 15.08 -0.81 -9.56
N PRO A 101 15.09 0.23 -10.42
CA PRO A 101 14.30 1.43 -10.22
C PRO A 101 12.80 1.17 -10.45
N LEU A 102 11.97 1.68 -9.53
CA LEU A 102 10.52 1.71 -9.66
C LEU A 102 10.04 3.12 -10.03
N TYR A 103 9.11 3.20 -10.97
CA TYR A 103 8.53 4.45 -11.45
C TYR A 103 7.03 4.48 -11.17
N LEU A 104 6.50 5.65 -10.85
CA LEU A 104 5.07 5.84 -10.65
C LEU A 104 4.38 6.09 -11.99
N LYS A 105 3.51 5.17 -12.38
CA LYS A 105 2.55 5.34 -13.46
C LYS A 105 1.20 5.73 -12.87
N ILE A 106 0.57 6.71 -13.48
CA ILE A 106 -0.75 7.22 -13.12
C ILE A 106 -1.62 7.15 -14.37
N THR A 107 -2.74 6.47 -14.28
CA THR A 107 -3.79 6.46 -15.30
C THR A 107 -5.04 7.08 -14.71
N SER A 108 -5.73 7.92 -15.49
CA SER A 108 -6.95 8.59 -15.06
C SER A 108 -8.09 8.28 -16.01
N SER A 109 -9.29 8.07 -15.47
CA SER A 109 -10.50 7.89 -16.28
C SER A 109 -11.72 8.53 -15.62
N TYR A 110 -12.73 8.77 -16.45
CA TYR A 110 -14.01 9.33 -16.03
C TYR A 110 -15.10 8.27 -16.16
N ASP A 111 -15.92 8.10 -15.13
CA ASP A 111 -17.12 7.29 -15.16
C ASP A 111 -18.33 8.19 -14.88
N THR A 112 -19.14 8.44 -15.90
CA THR A 112 -20.29 9.34 -15.82
C THR A 112 -21.55 8.66 -15.27
N LYS A 113 -21.48 7.38 -14.89
CA LYS A 113 -22.66 6.56 -14.53
C LYS A 113 -23.77 6.59 -15.58
N THR A 114 -23.41 6.83 -16.84
CA THR A 114 -24.37 6.98 -17.94
C THR A 114 -25.36 8.13 -17.70
N THR A 115 -24.93 9.21 -17.03
CA THR A 115 -25.76 10.41 -16.81
C THR A 115 -25.51 11.50 -17.85
N PHE A 116 -24.34 11.51 -18.48
CA PHE A 116 -23.96 12.35 -19.63
C PHE A 116 -22.80 11.72 -20.41
N GLU A 117 -22.53 12.23 -21.61
CA GLU A 117 -21.47 11.72 -22.49
C GLU A 117 -20.27 12.67 -22.58
N ASN A 118 -19.12 12.15 -23.03
CA ASN A 118 -17.92 12.91 -23.36
C ASN A 118 -17.42 13.86 -22.24
N PRO A 119 -17.09 13.33 -21.04
CA PRO A 119 -16.68 14.15 -19.89
C PRO A 119 -15.46 15.04 -20.15
N THR A 120 -14.57 14.65 -21.07
CA THR A 120 -13.41 15.45 -21.49
C THR A 120 -13.78 16.76 -22.18
N ASN A 121 -15.00 16.91 -22.69
CA ASN A 121 -15.49 18.17 -23.24
C ASN A 121 -15.77 19.20 -22.14
N PHE A 122 -16.13 18.73 -20.94
CA PHE A 122 -16.56 19.58 -19.83
C PHE A 122 -15.46 19.79 -18.79
N PHE A 123 -14.54 18.83 -18.65
CA PHE A 123 -13.51 18.84 -17.61
C PHE A 123 -12.09 18.76 -18.21
N ASN A 124 -11.22 19.64 -17.76
CA ASN A 124 -9.77 19.51 -17.92
C ASN A 124 -9.20 18.79 -16.72
N LEU A 125 -8.38 17.76 -16.95
CA LEU A 125 -7.54 17.19 -15.91
C LEU A 125 -6.10 17.70 -16.06
N SER A 126 -5.52 18.15 -14.97
CA SER A 126 -4.11 18.49 -14.87
C SER A 126 -3.49 17.73 -13.69
N MET A 127 -2.26 17.26 -13.87
CA MET A 127 -1.55 16.50 -12.85
C MET A 127 -0.10 16.97 -12.78
N LYS A 128 0.37 17.28 -11.57
CA LYS A 128 1.77 17.55 -11.29
C LYS A 128 2.31 16.53 -10.31
N VAL A 129 3.50 16.02 -10.57
CA VAL A 129 4.23 15.15 -9.66
C VAL A 129 5.48 15.87 -9.18
N ASN A 130 5.62 16.02 -7.86
CA ASN A 130 6.70 16.78 -7.22
C ASN A 130 6.88 18.17 -7.87
N ASN A 131 5.77 18.86 -8.13
CA ASN A 131 5.65 20.17 -8.78
C ASN A 131 6.00 20.24 -10.27
N ASN A 132 6.29 19.12 -10.94
CA ASN A 132 6.49 19.07 -12.39
C ASN A 132 5.26 18.49 -13.07
N GLU A 133 4.92 18.93 -14.28
CA GLU A 133 3.82 18.32 -15.06
C GLU A 133 4.06 16.82 -15.23
N TYR A 134 3.01 16.03 -15.03
CA TYR A 134 3.08 14.60 -15.22
C TYR A 134 3.05 14.26 -16.71
N ASP A 135 4.05 13.51 -17.15
CA ASP A 135 4.14 12.94 -18.48
C ASP A 135 4.38 11.44 -18.34
N GLU A 136 3.49 10.62 -18.93
CA GLU A 136 3.62 9.17 -18.87
C GLU A 136 4.90 8.67 -19.55
N SER A 137 5.40 9.39 -20.57
CA SER A 137 6.66 9.04 -21.23
C SER A 137 7.88 9.28 -20.33
N GLN A 138 7.74 10.13 -19.31
CA GLN A 138 8.78 10.49 -18.34
C GLN A 138 8.32 10.21 -16.90
N ARG A 139 7.99 8.93 -16.64
CA ARG A 139 7.45 8.52 -15.34
C ARG A 139 8.39 8.92 -14.19
N PRO A 140 7.86 9.51 -13.11
CA PRO A 140 8.67 9.93 -11.97
C PRO A 140 9.20 8.71 -11.22
N LEU A 141 10.50 8.74 -10.91
CA LEU A 141 11.19 7.70 -10.14
C LEU A 141 10.75 7.73 -8.67
N MET A 142 10.42 6.56 -8.11
CA MET A 142 10.22 6.36 -6.68
C MET A 142 11.58 6.30 -5.97
N ALA A 143 12.13 7.47 -5.65
CA ALA A 143 13.39 7.57 -4.93
C ALA A 143 13.24 7.09 -3.48
N LEU A 144 13.97 6.02 -3.13
CA LEU A 144 13.98 5.45 -1.79
C LEU A 144 15.06 6.12 -0.92
N LYS A 145 14.67 6.61 0.25
CA LYS A 145 15.58 7.05 1.32
C LYS A 145 15.35 6.16 2.53
N GLU A 146 16.38 5.42 2.93
CA GLU A 146 16.30 4.48 4.07
C GLU A 146 15.15 3.46 3.92
N GLY A 147 14.92 2.98 2.69
CA GLY A 147 13.83 2.04 2.38
C GLY A 147 12.44 2.67 2.24
N ASN A 148 12.32 4.00 2.37
CA ASN A 148 11.05 4.71 2.21
C ASN A 148 11.09 5.65 1.01
N GLY A 149 10.13 5.49 0.09
CA GLY A 149 9.88 6.38 -1.03
C GLY A 149 8.62 7.20 -0.83
N THR A 150 8.63 8.44 -1.31
CA THR A 150 7.45 9.30 -1.29
C THR A 150 7.40 10.16 -2.53
N ILE A 151 6.22 10.24 -3.14
CA ILE A 151 5.92 11.11 -4.26
C ILE A 151 4.64 11.90 -3.94
N THR A 152 4.67 13.21 -4.15
CA THR A 152 3.48 14.06 -4.04
C THR A 152 2.87 14.27 -5.41
N ILE A 153 1.56 14.09 -5.51
CA ILE A 153 0.77 14.25 -6.74
C ILE A 153 -0.28 15.33 -6.49
N GLN A 154 -0.21 16.41 -7.24
CA GLN A 154 -1.20 17.48 -7.26
C GLN A 154 -2.10 17.26 -8.46
N ILE A 155 -3.41 17.34 -8.24
CA ILE A 155 -4.42 17.07 -9.24
C ILE A 155 -5.35 18.27 -9.27
N GLY A 156 -5.50 18.86 -10.45
CA GLY A 156 -6.43 19.95 -10.72
C GLY A 156 -7.46 19.52 -11.75
N ILE A 157 -8.74 19.67 -11.41
CA ILE A 157 -9.86 19.43 -12.33
C ILE A 157 -10.57 20.74 -12.57
N GLU A 158 -10.49 21.24 -13.79
CA GLU A 158 -11.15 22.47 -14.18
C GLU A 158 -12.42 22.13 -14.95
N GLN A 159 -13.57 22.58 -14.47
CA GLN A 159 -14.77 22.56 -15.28
C GLN A 159 -14.78 23.77 -16.21
N LYS A 160 -14.79 23.52 -17.52
CA LYS A 160 -14.82 24.56 -18.56
C LYS A 160 -16.23 24.97 -18.96
N GLU A 161 -17.14 24.00 -18.96
CA GLU A 161 -18.49 24.16 -19.47
C GLU A 161 -19.54 23.54 -18.55
N ILE A 162 -20.76 24.07 -18.60
CA ILE A 162 -21.91 23.51 -17.89
C ILE A 162 -22.45 22.32 -18.68
N ILE A 163 -22.67 21.20 -17.99
CA ILE A 163 -23.34 20.03 -18.57
C ILE A 163 -24.83 20.35 -18.64
N LYS A 164 -25.34 20.55 -19.86
CA LYS A 164 -26.77 20.82 -20.13
C LYS A 164 -27.51 19.59 -20.65
N GLU A 165 -26.81 18.75 -21.39
CA GLU A 165 -27.36 17.55 -22.00
C GLU A 165 -27.19 16.38 -21.03
N THR A 166 -28.30 15.89 -20.50
CA THR A 166 -28.31 14.74 -19.59
C THR A 166 -29.13 13.60 -20.17
N ILE A 167 -28.70 12.39 -19.86
CA ILE A 167 -29.34 11.15 -20.31
C ILE A 167 -30.54 10.89 -19.38
N ASP A 168 -31.71 10.65 -19.97
CA ASP A 168 -32.98 10.40 -19.27
C ASP A 168 -33.41 11.48 -18.25
N GLY A 169 -32.92 12.73 -18.39
CA GLY A 169 -33.18 13.79 -17.41
C GLY A 169 -32.55 13.55 -16.04
N LYS A 170 -31.59 12.61 -15.93
CA LYS A 170 -30.83 12.35 -14.70
C LYS A 170 -29.91 13.53 -14.39
N LYS A 171 -29.55 13.68 -13.12
CA LYS A 171 -28.54 14.66 -12.72
C LYS A 171 -27.16 14.17 -13.16
N PRO A 172 -26.26 15.07 -13.59
CA PRO A 172 -24.88 14.71 -13.89
C PRO A 172 -24.19 14.14 -12.64
N GLU A 173 -23.60 12.96 -12.82
CA GLU A 173 -22.76 12.27 -11.84
C GLU A 173 -21.44 11.91 -12.53
N LEU A 174 -20.33 12.13 -11.84
CA LEU A 174 -19.00 11.88 -12.35
C LEU A 174 -18.13 11.27 -11.27
N ASP A 175 -17.62 10.08 -11.53
CA ASP A 175 -16.51 9.53 -10.77
C ASP A 175 -15.21 9.77 -11.54
N LEU A 176 -14.27 10.42 -10.88
CA LEU A 176 -12.89 10.50 -11.34
C LEU A 176 -12.09 9.38 -10.70
N ILE A 177 -11.52 8.52 -11.54
CA ILE A 177 -10.81 7.32 -11.12
C ILE A 177 -9.33 7.51 -11.46
N PHE A 178 -8.48 7.29 -10.47
CA PHE A 178 -7.02 7.30 -10.61
C PHE A 178 -6.46 5.93 -10.25
N ASP A 179 -5.82 5.29 -11.22
CA ASP A 179 -5.08 4.06 -11.03
C ASP A 179 -3.59 4.39 -10.92
N TYR A 180 -3.02 4.09 -9.76
CA TYR A 180 -1.61 4.24 -9.45
C TYR A 180 -0.93 2.90 -9.54
N GLU A 181 0.23 2.85 -10.19
CA GLU A 181 0.99 1.63 -10.39
C GLU A 181 2.48 1.93 -10.31
N LEU A 182 3.21 1.12 -9.54
CA LEU A 182 4.66 1.07 -9.59
C LEU A 182 5.09 0.13 -10.73
N VAL A 183 5.90 0.64 -11.64
CA VAL A 183 6.38 -0.09 -12.81
C VAL A 183 7.90 -0.03 -12.92
N ASP A 184 8.49 -1.02 -13.59
CA ASP A 184 9.91 -0.95 -14.00
C ASP A 184 10.10 -0.01 -15.22
N SER A 185 11.35 0.13 -15.66
CA SER A 185 11.71 0.93 -16.85
C SER A 185 11.05 0.48 -18.16
N LYS A 186 10.55 -0.77 -18.23
CA LYS A 186 9.86 -1.35 -19.39
C LYS A 186 8.33 -1.23 -19.26
N GLY A 187 7.83 -0.75 -18.13
CA GLY A 187 6.40 -0.65 -17.84
C GLY A 187 5.78 -1.91 -17.24
N ASN A 188 6.59 -2.87 -16.78
CA ASN A 188 6.06 -4.05 -16.09
C ASN A 188 5.70 -3.71 -14.65
N SER A 189 4.52 -4.15 -14.21
CA SER A 189 3.97 -3.88 -12.89
C SER A 189 4.76 -4.56 -11.77
N PHE A 190 5.00 -3.82 -10.69
CA PHE A 190 5.49 -4.37 -9.43
C PHE A 190 4.33 -5.01 -8.66
N SER A 191 4.50 -6.27 -8.22
CA SER A 191 3.47 -7.00 -7.48
C SER A 191 3.12 -6.28 -6.17
N GLY A 192 1.83 -5.97 -5.97
CA GLY A 192 1.36 -5.21 -4.80
C GLY A 192 1.69 -3.71 -4.85
N GLY A 193 2.20 -3.22 -5.98
CA GLY A 193 2.50 -1.81 -6.22
C GLY A 193 1.35 -1.04 -6.88
N ASN A 194 0.10 -1.48 -6.74
CA ASN A 194 -1.05 -0.86 -7.38
C ASN A 194 -2.10 -0.38 -6.37
N GLN A 195 -2.76 0.73 -6.69
CA GLN A 195 -3.89 1.22 -5.92
C GLN A 195 -4.79 2.12 -6.77
N THR A 196 -6.09 2.00 -6.56
CA THR A 196 -7.09 2.85 -7.20
C THR A 196 -7.70 3.81 -6.19
N ILE A 197 -7.74 5.10 -6.53
CA ILE A 197 -8.47 6.12 -5.79
C ILE A 197 -9.63 6.61 -6.65
N LYS A 198 -10.80 6.71 -6.04
CA LYS A 198 -12.03 7.13 -6.70
C LYS A 198 -12.58 8.38 -6.00
N THR A 199 -12.88 9.40 -6.78
CA THR A 199 -13.44 10.67 -6.31
C THR A 199 -14.77 10.93 -6.99
N SER A 200 -15.86 10.88 -6.21
CA SER A 200 -17.21 11.14 -6.71
C SER A 200 -17.52 12.64 -6.71
N ILE A 201 -18.08 13.09 -7.82
CA ILE A 201 -18.46 14.48 -8.13
C ILE A 201 -19.91 14.45 -8.57
N VAL A 202 -20.80 15.10 -7.82
CA VAL A 202 -22.24 15.05 -8.06
C VAL A 202 -22.84 16.45 -8.07
N GLN A 203 -23.88 16.65 -8.88
CA GLN A 203 -24.67 17.87 -8.82
C GLN A 203 -25.63 17.83 -7.61
N THR A 204 -25.45 18.72 -6.62
CA THR A 204 -26.47 18.91 -5.59
C THR A 204 -27.67 19.66 -6.15
N ALA A 205 -28.87 19.27 -5.70
CA ALA A 205 -30.15 19.91 -6.02
C ALA A 205 -30.16 21.39 -5.63
#